data_AF-M9YQG2-F1
#
_entry.id   AF-M9YQG2-F1
#
_cell.length_a   1.000
_cell.length_b   1.000
_cell.length_c   1.000
_cell.angle_alpha   90.00
_cell.angle_beta   90.00
_cell.angle_gamma   90.00
#
_symmetry.space_group_name_H-M   'P 1'
#
loop_
_entity.id
_entity.type
_entity.pdbx_description
1 polymer ?
#
loop_
_entity_poly.entity_id
_entity_poly.type
_entity_poly.pdbx_seq_one_letter_code
_entity_poly.pdbx_strand_id
1 'polypeptide(L)'
;MGTLRADEISNIIRERIEQYNREVKIVNTGTVLQVGDGIVRIHGLDEVMAGELIEFEEGTIGIALNLESNNVGVVLMGDGLMIKEGSSVKATGRIAQIPVSEAFLGRVINALAKPIDGRGEISSSESRLIESPAPGIISRRSVYEPLQTGLIAIDSMIPIGRGQRELIIGDRQTGKTAVATDTILNQKGQNVICVYVAIGQKASSVAQVVTTFQEGGAMEYTIVVAETADSPATLQYLAPYTGAALAEYFMYRERHTSVIYDDLSKQAQAYRQMSLLLRRPPGREAYPGDVFYLHSRLLERAAKSSSRLGEGSMTALPIVETQSGDVSAYIPTNVISITDGQIFLSADLFNAGIRPAINVGISVSRVGSAAQIKAMKQVAGKSKLELAQFAELEAFAQFASDLDKATQNQLARGQRLRELLKQSQSDPLAVEDQIATIYTGTNGYLDTLEIGQVKKFLVELRTYLTKKKPKFQEILSFTKIFTEEAETLLKEAIQEQIELFLLQEQR
;
A
#
# COMPACT_ATOMS: atom_id res chain seq x y z
N MET A 1 -13.26 -29.79 -18.48
CA MET A 1 -14.10 -28.88 -19.27
C MET A 1 -15.51 -29.48 -19.30
N GLY A 2 -16.39 -29.06 -18.39
CA GLY A 2 -17.79 -29.44 -18.44
C GLY A 2 -18.46 -28.67 -19.56
N THR A 3 -19.03 -29.38 -20.54
CA THR A 3 -19.87 -28.82 -21.60
C THR A 3 -21.06 -28.10 -20.95
N LEU A 4 -21.05 -26.76 -20.98
CA LEU A 4 -22.23 -25.94 -20.73
C LEU A 4 -23.36 -26.43 -21.64
N ARG A 5 -24.48 -26.85 -21.07
CA ARG A 5 -25.60 -27.43 -21.82
C ARG A 5 -26.34 -26.30 -22.55
N ALA A 6 -26.65 -26.51 -23.83
CA ALA A 6 -27.35 -25.51 -24.65
C ALA A 6 -28.69 -25.05 -24.04
N ASP A 7 -29.33 -25.92 -23.26
CA ASP A 7 -30.59 -25.65 -22.57
C ASP A 7 -30.45 -24.61 -21.45
N GLU A 8 -29.34 -24.61 -20.69
CA GLU A 8 -29.09 -23.61 -19.65
C GLU A 8 -28.88 -22.22 -20.24
N ILE A 9 -28.15 -22.14 -21.37
CA ILE A 9 -27.93 -20.89 -22.09
C ILE A 9 -29.25 -20.35 -22.65
N SER A 10 -30.10 -21.21 -23.23
CA SER A 10 -31.42 -20.81 -23.72
C SER A 10 -32.32 -20.29 -22.61
N ASN A 11 -32.31 -20.92 -21.43
CA ASN A 11 -33.12 -20.47 -20.29
C ASN A 11 -32.64 -19.11 -19.75
N ILE A 12 -31.33 -18.90 -19.61
CA ILE A 12 -30.77 -17.61 -19.17
C ILE A 12 -31.13 -16.49 -20.15
N ILE A 13 -31.07 -16.75 -21.46
CA ILE A 13 -31.45 -15.77 -22.49
C ILE A 13 -32.96 -15.49 -22.43
N ARG A 14 -33.79 -16.53 -22.26
CA ARG A 14 -35.25 -16.39 -22.15
C ARG A 14 -35.65 -15.57 -20.92
N GLU A 15 -35.07 -15.85 -19.76
CA GLU A 15 -35.27 -15.07 -18.53
C GLU A 15 -34.88 -13.59 -18.72
N ARG A 16 -33.75 -13.31 -19.39
CA ARG A 16 -33.33 -11.92 -19.69
C ARG A 16 -34.31 -11.19 -20.61
N ILE A 17 -34.90 -11.89 -21.58
CA ILE A 17 -35.90 -11.31 -22.50
C ILE A 17 -37.21 -11.05 -21.76
N GLU A 18 -37.66 -11.99 -20.92
CA GLU A 18 -38.89 -11.85 -20.13
C GLU A 18 -38.78 -10.70 -19.09
N GLN A 19 -37.58 -10.44 -18.57
CA GLN A 19 -37.31 -9.34 -17.64
C GLN A 19 -37.03 -8.00 -18.35
N TYR A 20 -37.02 -7.94 -19.68
CA TYR A 20 -36.71 -6.72 -20.43
C TYR A 20 -37.90 -5.74 -20.42
N ASN A 21 -38.00 -4.93 -19.38
CA ASN A 21 -38.94 -3.81 -19.30
C ASN A 21 -38.27 -2.53 -19.82
N ARG A 22 -38.85 -1.90 -20.85
CA ARG A 22 -38.45 -0.56 -21.30
C ARG A 22 -39.12 0.50 -20.44
N GLU A 23 -38.39 1.06 -19.48
CA GLU A 23 -38.81 2.28 -18.80
C GLU A 23 -38.56 3.50 -19.71
N VAL A 24 -39.62 4.24 -20.05
CA VAL A 24 -39.50 5.52 -20.76
C VAL A 24 -39.26 6.61 -19.72
N LYS A 25 -38.00 7.05 -19.59
CA LYS A 25 -37.59 8.11 -18.67
C LYS A 25 -37.21 9.36 -19.46
N ILE A 26 -37.64 10.53 -19.00
CA ILE A 26 -37.16 11.82 -19.54
C ILE A 26 -35.66 11.88 -19.21
N VAL A 27 -34.83 11.77 -20.23
CA VAL A 27 -33.37 11.75 -20.11
C VAL A 27 -32.81 13.13 -20.42
N ASN A 28 -31.99 13.64 -19.53
CA ASN A 28 -31.16 14.81 -19.80
C ASN A 28 -30.11 14.40 -20.84
N THR A 29 -30.15 15.04 -22.01
CA THR A 29 -29.30 14.69 -23.16
C THR A 29 -28.41 15.84 -23.54
N GLY A 30 -27.27 15.51 -24.13
CA GLY A 30 -26.34 16.46 -24.70
C GLY A 30 -25.86 16.04 -26.07
N THR A 31 -25.07 16.91 -26.69
CA THR A 31 -24.43 16.68 -27.98
C THR A 31 -22.94 16.91 -27.87
N VAL A 32 -22.13 15.96 -28.37
CA VAL A 32 -20.68 16.10 -28.39
C VAL A 32 -20.27 17.24 -29.31
N LEU A 33 -19.55 18.24 -28.77
CA LEU A 33 -18.97 19.36 -29.51
C LEU A 33 -17.54 19.06 -29.97
N GLN A 34 -16.76 18.39 -29.12
CA GLN A 34 -15.35 18.13 -29.38
C GLN A 34 -14.92 16.89 -28.63
N VAL A 35 -14.07 16.08 -29.26
CA VAL A 35 -13.38 14.94 -28.65
C VAL A 35 -11.89 15.10 -28.88
N GLY A 36 -11.08 14.89 -27.85
CA GLY A 36 -9.63 14.88 -27.96
C GLY A 36 -8.96 14.31 -26.72
N ASP A 37 -8.02 13.38 -26.92
CA ASP A 37 -7.14 12.81 -25.88
C ASP A 37 -7.85 12.39 -24.58
N GLY A 38 -9.02 11.74 -24.71
CA GLY A 38 -9.79 11.25 -23.55
C GLY A 38 -10.72 12.29 -22.91
N ILE A 39 -10.85 13.48 -23.51
CA ILE A 39 -11.73 14.55 -23.05
C ILE A 39 -12.78 14.86 -24.12
N VAL A 40 -14.01 15.05 -23.65
CA VAL A 40 -15.14 15.42 -24.48
C VAL A 40 -15.76 16.71 -23.95
N ARG A 41 -16.01 17.67 -24.84
CA ARG A 41 -16.85 18.82 -24.55
C ARG A 41 -18.25 18.56 -25.08
N ILE A 42 -19.25 18.77 -24.23
CA ILE A 42 -20.63 18.42 -24.52
C ILE A 42 -21.50 19.66 -24.36
N HIS A 43 -22.35 19.95 -25.34
CA HIS A 43 -23.39 20.96 -25.24
C HIS A 43 -24.68 20.37 -24.65
N GLY A 44 -25.41 21.14 -23.87
CA GLY A 44 -26.61 20.69 -23.14
C GLY A 44 -26.22 20.03 -21.82
N LEU A 45 -26.91 18.93 -21.46
CA LEU A 45 -26.79 18.32 -20.14
C LEU A 45 -27.07 19.32 -18.99
N ASP A 46 -28.07 20.20 -19.14
CA ASP A 46 -28.29 21.35 -18.25
C ASP A 46 -28.50 20.98 -16.77
N GLU A 47 -29.06 19.80 -16.51
CA GLU A 47 -29.31 19.27 -15.16
C GLU A 47 -28.23 18.29 -14.66
N VAL A 48 -27.05 18.22 -15.30
CA VAL A 48 -26.01 17.27 -14.90
C VAL A 48 -25.35 17.68 -13.59
N MET A 49 -25.05 16.70 -12.74
CA MET A 49 -24.32 16.91 -11.50
C MET A 49 -22.80 16.79 -11.70
N ALA A 50 -22.02 17.50 -10.88
CA ALA A 50 -20.58 17.31 -10.83
C ALA A 50 -20.26 15.89 -10.35
N GLY A 51 -19.40 15.17 -11.07
CA GLY A 51 -19.07 13.78 -10.80
C GLY A 51 -20.10 12.76 -11.30
N GLU A 52 -21.10 13.18 -12.08
CA GLU A 52 -22.08 12.28 -12.68
C GLU A 52 -21.48 11.44 -13.82
N LEU A 53 -21.93 10.19 -13.94
CA LEU A 53 -21.60 9.34 -15.07
C LEU A 53 -22.42 9.74 -16.30
N ILE A 54 -21.72 9.88 -17.42
CA ILE A 54 -22.27 10.20 -18.73
C ILE A 54 -22.12 8.99 -19.64
N GLU A 55 -23.21 8.57 -20.26
CA GLU A 55 -23.24 7.47 -21.21
C GLU A 55 -23.25 8.03 -22.63
N PHE A 56 -22.27 7.62 -23.43
CA PHE A 56 -22.18 7.95 -24.85
C PHE A 56 -23.01 6.99 -25.69
N GLU A 57 -23.43 7.41 -26.88
CA GLU A 57 -24.27 6.62 -27.78
C GLU A 57 -23.71 5.21 -28.09
N GLU A 58 -22.39 5.09 -28.15
CA GLU A 58 -21.66 3.84 -28.38
C GLU A 58 -21.49 2.94 -27.12
N GLY A 59 -21.85 3.45 -25.94
CA GLY A 59 -21.72 2.76 -24.65
C GLY A 59 -20.46 3.10 -23.84
N THR A 60 -19.58 3.97 -24.35
CA THR A 60 -18.47 4.52 -23.55
C THR A 60 -19.04 5.32 -22.38
N ILE A 61 -18.40 5.25 -21.22
CA ILE A 61 -18.78 6.01 -20.03
C ILE A 61 -17.79 7.14 -19.83
N GLY A 62 -18.24 8.31 -19.38
CA GLY A 62 -17.39 9.40 -18.91
C GLY A 62 -17.85 9.96 -17.58
N ILE A 63 -17.04 10.81 -16.97
CA ILE A 63 -17.34 11.55 -15.74
C ILE A 63 -17.42 13.04 -16.05
N ALA A 64 -18.52 13.68 -15.68
CA ALA A 64 -18.65 15.14 -15.74
C ALA A 64 -17.75 15.79 -14.68
N LEU A 65 -16.75 16.56 -15.10
CA LEU A 65 -15.82 17.26 -14.21
C LEU A 65 -16.02 18.78 -14.20
N ASN A 66 -16.05 19.40 -15.38
CA ASN A 66 -16.22 20.84 -15.51
C ASN A 66 -17.62 21.15 -16.02
N LEU A 67 -18.41 21.89 -15.26
CA LEU A 67 -19.71 22.41 -15.70
C LEU A 67 -19.52 23.88 -16.07
N GLU A 68 -19.24 24.17 -17.35
CA GLU A 68 -19.15 25.54 -17.86
C GLU A 68 -20.55 26.06 -18.22
N SER A 69 -20.70 27.37 -18.42
CA SER A 69 -22.01 27.95 -18.76
C SER A 69 -22.58 27.45 -20.10
N ASN A 70 -21.72 27.05 -21.03
CA ASN A 70 -22.10 26.73 -22.42
C ASN A 70 -21.81 25.27 -22.78
N ASN A 71 -21.02 24.56 -21.98
CA ASN A 71 -20.64 23.18 -22.25
C ASN A 71 -20.21 22.46 -20.96
N VAL A 72 -20.19 21.15 -21.01
CA VAL A 72 -19.72 20.27 -19.95
C VAL A 72 -18.45 19.57 -20.42
N GLY A 73 -17.38 19.72 -19.64
CA GLY A 73 -16.13 18.98 -19.80
C GLY A 73 -16.25 17.61 -19.15
N VAL A 74 -16.31 16.57 -19.97
CA VAL A 74 -16.41 15.17 -19.58
C VAL A 74 -15.09 14.46 -19.85
N VAL A 75 -14.69 13.63 -18.90
CA VAL A 75 -13.49 12.81 -18.99
C VAL A 75 -13.89 11.36 -19.25
N LEU A 76 -13.37 10.76 -20.31
CA LEU A 76 -13.75 9.41 -20.74
C LEU A 76 -13.14 8.33 -19.85
N MET A 77 -13.93 7.33 -19.49
CA MET A 77 -13.54 6.14 -18.73
C MET A 77 -13.28 4.96 -19.67
N GLY A 78 -12.63 5.21 -20.80
CA GLY A 78 -12.39 4.24 -21.86
C GLY A 78 -11.73 4.88 -23.08
N ASP A 79 -11.63 4.13 -24.16
CA ASP A 79 -11.18 4.66 -25.44
C ASP A 79 -12.27 5.52 -26.09
N GLY A 80 -11.89 6.69 -26.60
CA GLY A 80 -12.78 7.66 -27.25
C GLY A 80 -12.73 7.63 -28.78
N LEU A 81 -12.01 6.69 -29.40
CA LEU A 81 -11.82 6.64 -30.86
C LEU A 81 -13.12 6.50 -31.66
N MET A 82 -14.18 5.94 -31.07
CA MET A 82 -15.46 5.75 -31.73
C MET A 82 -16.39 6.98 -31.60
N ILE A 83 -16.10 7.88 -30.66
CA ILE A 83 -16.96 9.03 -30.35
C ILE A 83 -16.84 10.05 -31.47
N LYS A 84 -17.98 10.39 -32.07
CA LYS A 84 -18.07 11.39 -33.13
C LYS A 84 -18.59 12.71 -32.60
N GLU A 85 -18.08 13.81 -33.15
CA GLU A 85 -18.72 15.11 -33.01
C GLU A 85 -20.17 15.04 -33.51
N GLY A 86 -21.09 15.66 -32.78
CA GLY A 86 -22.53 15.59 -33.02
C GLY A 86 -23.24 14.37 -32.45
N SER A 87 -22.51 13.38 -31.90
CA SER A 87 -23.15 12.21 -31.24
C SER A 87 -23.93 12.61 -29.99
N SER A 88 -24.97 11.86 -29.69
CA SER A 88 -25.79 12.11 -28.50
C SER A 88 -25.15 11.49 -27.26
N VAL A 89 -25.30 12.16 -26.12
CA VAL A 89 -24.90 11.64 -24.81
C VAL A 89 -26.04 11.75 -23.83
N LYS A 90 -26.03 10.90 -22.80
CA LYS A 90 -27.06 10.83 -21.78
C LYS A 90 -26.44 10.96 -20.40
N ALA A 91 -27.00 11.84 -19.59
CA ALA A 91 -26.74 11.86 -18.15
C ALA A 91 -27.42 10.65 -17.49
N THR A 92 -26.68 9.88 -16.71
CA THR A 92 -27.21 8.65 -16.08
C THR A 92 -28.00 8.91 -14.80
N GLY A 93 -27.92 10.12 -14.24
CA GLY A 93 -28.45 10.51 -12.93
C GLY A 93 -27.68 9.89 -11.75
N ARG A 94 -26.56 9.20 -12.00
CA ARG A 94 -25.77 8.51 -10.99
C ARG A 94 -24.39 9.15 -10.87
N ILE A 95 -24.04 9.56 -9.65
CA ILE A 95 -22.67 9.96 -9.32
C ILE A 95 -21.75 8.74 -9.48
N ALA A 96 -20.51 8.98 -9.92
CA ALA A 96 -19.50 7.95 -10.15
C ALA A 96 -19.40 6.95 -8.99
N GLN A 97 -19.84 5.72 -9.28
CA GLN A 97 -19.89 4.62 -8.34
C GLN A 97 -19.35 3.34 -8.98
N ILE A 98 -18.81 2.45 -8.15
CA ILE A 98 -18.31 1.14 -8.57
C ILE A 98 -19.08 0.03 -7.84
N PRO A 99 -19.26 -1.15 -8.47
CA PRO A 99 -19.69 -2.34 -7.77
C PRO A 99 -18.67 -2.72 -6.68
N VAL A 100 -19.16 -3.15 -5.52
CA VAL A 100 -18.34 -3.66 -4.42
C VAL A 100 -18.98 -4.91 -3.81
N SER A 101 -18.16 -5.92 -3.54
CA SER A 101 -18.59 -7.14 -2.88
C SER A 101 -17.39 -7.93 -2.34
N GLU A 102 -17.64 -8.99 -1.59
CA GLU A 102 -16.57 -9.92 -1.19
C GLU A 102 -16.02 -10.73 -2.38
N ALA A 103 -16.78 -10.85 -3.48
CA ALA A 103 -16.39 -11.61 -4.65
C ALA A 103 -15.21 -11.00 -5.44
N PHE A 104 -14.78 -9.79 -5.06
CA PHE A 104 -13.55 -9.17 -5.58
C PHE A 104 -12.27 -9.78 -4.98
N LEU A 105 -12.34 -10.46 -3.84
CA LEU A 105 -11.18 -11.11 -3.22
C LEU A 105 -10.57 -12.13 -4.19
N GLY A 106 -9.27 -12.02 -4.37
CA GLY A 106 -8.51 -12.86 -5.30
C GLY A 106 -8.70 -12.55 -6.78
N ARG A 107 -9.28 -11.41 -7.12
CA ARG A 107 -9.47 -10.96 -8.50
C ARG A 107 -8.49 -9.85 -8.88
N VAL A 108 -8.14 -9.81 -10.17
CA VAL A 108 -7.47 -8.66 -10.79
C VAL A 108 -8.51 -7.90 -11.60
N ILE A 109 -8.70 -6.62 -11.28
CA ILE A 109 -9.72 -5.76 -11.86
C ILE A 109 -9.11 -4.47 -12.39
N ASN A 110 -9.83 -3.78 -13.27
CA ASN A 110 -9.50 -2.43 -13.71
C ASN A 110 -10.13 -1.36 -12.80
N ALA A 111 -9.90 -0.07 -13.07
CA ALA A 111 -10.43 1.06 -12.32
C ALA A 111 -11.97 1.17 -12.37
N LEU A 112 -12.62 0.49 -13.32
CA LEU A 112 -14.09 0.40 -13.41
C LEU A 112 -14.66 -0.81 -12.66
N ALA A 113 -13.83 -1.49 -11.86
CA ALA A 113 -14.15 -2.71 -11.15
C ALA A 113 -14.59 -3.86 -12.08
N LYS A 114 -14.14 -3.87 -13.35
CA LYS A 114 -14.31 -4.99 -14.27
C LYS A 114 -13.11 -5.94 -14.17
N PRO A 115 -13.33 -7.27 -14.16
CA PRO A 115 -12.25 -8.24 -14.08
C PRO A 115 -11.41 -8.24 -15.37
N ILE A 116 -10.10 -8.25 -15.21
CA ILE A 116 -9.11 -8.35 -16.31
C ILE A 116 -8.23 -9.61 -16.19
N ASP A 117 -8.51 -10.46 -15.20
CA ASP A 117 -7.83 -11.74 -14.97
C ASP A 117 -8.36 -12.91 -15.84
N GLY A 118 -9.41 -12.69 -16.64
CA GLY A 118 -10.03 -13.72 -17.46
C GLY A 118 -10.80 -14.79 -16.65
N ARG A 119 -11.07 -14.57 -15.36
CA ARG A 119 -11.75 -15.54 -14.47
C ARG A 119 -13.28 -15.37 -14.39
N GLY A 120 -13.88 -14.77 -15.42
CA GLY A 120 -15.32 -14.49 -15.50
C GLY A 120 -15.77 -13.24 -14.75
N GLU A 121 -17.04 -12.87 -14.89
CA GLU A 121 -17.62 -11.68 -14.26
C GLU A 121 -17.64 -11.78 -12.73
N ILE A 122 -17.66 -10.63 -12.05
CA ILE A 122 -17.76 -10.54 -10.59
C ILE A 122 -19.21 -10.19 -10.25
N SER A 123 -19.88 -11.06 -9.51
CA SER A 123 -21.23 -10.78 -9.01
C SER A 123 -21.17 -9.76 -7.88
N SER A 124 -21.96 -8.69 -8.00
CA SER A 124 -22.05 -7.62 -7.00
C SER A 124 -23.48 -7.10 -6.92
N SER A 125 -24.03 -7.00 -5.71
CA SER A 125 -25.33 -6.41 -5.43
C SER A 125 -25.24 -4.98 -4.90
N GLU A 126 -24.08 -4.58 -4.39
CA GLU A 126 -23.84 -3.27 -3.79
C GLU A 126 -22.95 -2.41 -4.69
N SER A 127 -23.07 -1.10 -4.52
CA SER A 127 -22.20 -0.11 -5.13
C SER A 127 -21.76 0.92 -4.11
N ARG A 128 -20.56 1.47 -4.29
CA ARG A 128 -20.05 2.59 -3.49
C ARG A 128 -19.56 3.71 -4.40
N LEU A 129 -19.67 4.93 -3.90
CA LEU A 129 -19.12 6.11 -4.56
C LEU A 129 -17.60 5.94 -4.70
N ILE A 130 -17.06 6.24 -5.88
CA ILE A 130 -15.63 6.27 -6.13
C ILE A 130 -14.99 7.37 -5.28
N GLU A 131 -15.62 8.56 -5.29
CA GLU A 131 -15.27 9.70 -4.44
C GLU A 131 -16.16 9.76 -3.20
N SER A 132 -15.95 8.84 -2.26
CA SER A 132 -16.63 8.88 -0.96
C SER A 132 -15.96 9.90 -0.02
N PRO A 133 -16.73 10.51 0.90
CA PRO A 133 -16.18 11.41 1.91
C PRO A 133 -15.33 10.63 2.93
N ALA A 134 -14.23 11.24 3.36
CA ALA A 134 -13.40 10.71 4.44
C ALA A 134 -14.16 10.66 5.78
N PRO A 135 -13.89 9.69 6.65
CA PRO A 135 -14.46 9.66 7.99
C PRO A 135 -13.99 10.88 8.80
N GLY A 136 -14.93 11.64 9.36
CA GLY A 136 -14.63 12.78 10.23
C GLY A 136 -14.02 12.38 11.58
N ILE A 137 -13.52 13.36 12.34
CA ILE A 137 -12.79 13.13 13.61
C ILE A 137 -13.58 12.26 14.61
N ILE A 138 -14.88 12.54 14.77
CA ILE A 138 -15.77 11.81 15.70
C ILE A 138 -16.00 10.35 15.28
N SER A 139 -15.84 10.07 13.99
CA SER A 139 -15.97 8.74 13.38
C SER A 139 -14.67 7.95 13.45
N ARG A 140 -13.56 8.55 13.90
CA ARG A 140 -12.25 7.92 14.05
C ARG A 140 -12.00 7.53 15.50
N ARG A 141 -10.96 6.72 15.70
CA ARG A 141 -10.30 6.48 16.98
C ARG A 141 -8.80 6.48 16.80
N SER A 142 -8.07 6.59 17.90
CA SER A 142 -6.63 6.44 17.91
C SER A 142 -6.21 5.07 17.39
N VAL A 143 -5.13 5.04 16.61
CA VAL A 143 -4.47 3.82 16.16
C VAL A 143 -3.73 3.20 17.36
N TYR A 144 -4.07 1.95 17.71
CA TYR A 144 -3.45 1.21 18.83
C TYR A 144 -3.13 -0.25 18.50
N GLU A 145 -3.50 -0.72 17.30
CA GLU A 145 -3.25 -2.09 16.86
C GLU A 145 -2.13 -2.06 15.82
N PRO A 146 -1.11 -2.92 15.94
CA PRO A 146 -0.07 -3.04 14.94
C PRO A 146 -0.61 -3.64 13.64
N LEU A 147 -0.09 -3.15 12.52
CA LEU A 147 -0.09 -3.85 11.24
C LEU A 147 1.32 -4.37 11.01
N GLN A 148 1.51 -5.68 11.18
CA GLN A 148 2.82 -6.30 11.08
C GLN A 148 3.26 -6.35 9.62
N THR A 149 4.41 -5.78 9.30
CA THR A 149 4.96 -5.84 7.94
C THR A 149 5.80 -7.09 7.73
N GLY A 150 6.30 -7.71 8.80
CA GLY A 150 7.26 -8.81 8.74
C GLY A 150 8.69 -8.32 8.48
N LEU A 151 8.85 -7.02 8.23
CA LEU A 151 10.12 -6.37 7.99
C LEU A 151 10.62 -5.80 9.30
N ILE A 152 11.67 -6.42 9.86
CA ILE A 152 12.21 -6.10 11.18
C ILE A 152 12.61 -4.63 11.28
N ALA A 153 13.11 -4.06 10.18
CA ALA A 153 13.51 -2.65 10.12
C ALA A 153 12.32 -1.69 10.22
N ILE A 154 11.14 -2.08 9.74
CA ILE A 154 9.93 -1.26 9.82
C ILE A 154 9.26 -1.49 11.17
N ASP A 155 8.93 -2.74 11.51
CA ASP A 155 8.15 -3.08 12.70
C ASP A 155 8.84 -2.63 14.01
N SER A 156 10.17 -2.55 14.02
CA SER A 156 10.95 -2.07 15.19
C SER A 156 11.11 -0.55 15.26
N MET A 157 11.40 0.13 14.14
CA MET A 157 11.81 1.55 14.15
C MET A 157 10.78 2.52 13.56
N ILE A 158 9.96 2.05 12.63
CA ILE A 158 8.95 2.84 11.92
C ILE A 158 7.64 2.02 11.92
N PRO A 159 7.09 1.71 13.11
CA PRO A 159 5.94 0.82 13.22
C PRO A 159 4.73 1.40 12.51
N ILE A 160 3.98 0.53 11.86
CA ILE A 160 2.75 0.84 11.13
C ILE A 160 1.56 0.26 11.88
N GLY A 161 0.54 1.08 12.11
CA GLY A 161 -0.68 0.66 12.79
C GLY A 161 -1.87 0.44 11.85
N ARG A 162 -2.87 -0.29 12.33
CA ARG A 162 -4.16 -0.49 11.65
C ARG A 162 -4.92 0.83 11.60
N GLY A 163 -5.12 1.37 10.40
CA GLY A 163 -5.71 2.70 10.17
C GLY A 163 -4.70 3.85 10.01
N GLN A 164 -3.39 3.57 10.04
CA GLN A 164 -2.32 4.56 9.79
C GLN A 164 -2.08 4.76 8.28
N ARG A 165 -1.49 5.89 7.92
CA ARG A 165 -1.04 6.18 6.56
C ARG A 165 0.48 6.33 6.56
N GLU A 166 1.19 5.37 5.99
CA GLU A 166 2.65 5.35 6.00
C GLU A 166 3.22 5.37 4.58
N LEU A 167 3.88 6.48 4.20
CA LEU A 167 4.42 6.66 2.86
C LEU A 167 5.66 5.80 2.64
N ILE A 168 5.72 5.04 1.54
CA ILE A 168 6.95 4.41 1.06
C ILE A 168 7.52 5.29 -0.06
N ILE A 169 8.62 5.98 0.22
CA ILE A 169 9.22 6.95 -0.71
C ILE A 169 10.66 6.56 -1.04
N GLY A 170 11.06 6.74 -2.28
CA GLY A 170 12.43 6.54 -2.70
C GLY A 170 12.60 6.47 -4.21
N ASP A 171 13.84 6.31 -4.64
CA ASP A 171 14.17 6.32 -6.06
C ASP A 171 13.70 5.08 -6.78
N ARG A 172 13.79 5.12 -8.11
CA ARG A 172 13.52 3.96 -8.96
C ARG A 172 14.39 2.78 -8.51
N GLN A 173 13.80 1.58 -8.48
CA GLN A 173 14.50 0.32 -8.16
C GLN A 173 15.13 0.21 -6.76
N THR A 174 14.66 0.97 -5.77
CA THR A 174 15.15 0.88 -4.37
C THR A 174 14.43 -0.17 -3.50
N GLY A 175 13.49 -0.93 -4.06
CA GLY A 175 12.74 -1.97 -3.35
C GLY A 175 11.38 -1.54 -2.79
N LYS A 176 10.82 -0.39 -3.22
CA LYS A 176 9.50 0.11 -2.76
C LYS A 176 8.38 -0.93 -2.87
N THR A 177 8.19 -1.49 -4.06
CA THR A 177 7.17 -2.51 -4.32
C THR A 177 7.46 -3.81 -3.56
N ALA A 178 8.74 -4.16 -3.33
CA ALA A 178 9.10 -5.35 -2.56
C ALA A 178 8.67 -5.20 -1.09
N VAL A 179 8.91 -4.03 -0.48
CA VAL A 179 8.43 -3.72 0.89
C VAL A 179 6.91 -3.86 0.98
N ALA A 180 6.18 -3.32 0.02
CA ALA A 180 4.73 -3.39 -0.01
C ALA A 180 4.20 -4.83 -0.26
N THR A 181 4.85 -5.58 -1.14
CA THR A 181 4.50 -6.98 -1.44
C THR A 181 4.74 -7.87 -0.22
N ASP A 182 5.90 -7.74 0.44
CA ASP A 182 6.24 -8.50 1.64
C ASP A 182 5.28 -8.18 2.79
N THR A 183 4.84 -6.91 2.89
CA THR A 183 3.78 -6.52 3.83
C THR A 183 2.48 -7.27 3.56
N ILE A 184 2.02 -7.38 2.30
CA ILE A 184 0.84 -8.18 1.94
C ILE A 184 1.03 -9.66 2.27
N LEU A 185 2.19 -10.24 1.96
CA LEU A 185 2.50 -11.64 2.24
C LEU A 185 2.41 -11.94 3.74
N ASN A 186 2.88 -11.01 4.59
CA ASN A 186 2.83 -11.14 6.04
C ASN A 186 1.40 -11.06 6.62
N GLN A 187 0.41 -10.63 5.84
CA GLN A 187 -1.00 -10.58 6.29
C GLN A 187 -1.70 -11.95 6.30
N LYS A 188 -1.02 -13.01 5.83
CA LYS A 188 -1.55 -14.37 5.91
C LYS A 188 -1.84 -14.75 7.37
N GLY A 189 -3.11 -15.09 7.65
CA GLY A 189 -3.55 -15.39 9.01
C GLY A 189 -3.75 -14.17 9.94
N GLN A 190 -3.53 -12.94 9.46
CA GLN A 190 -3.68 -11.70 10.27
C GLN A 190 -5.10 -11.11 10.22
N ASN A 191 -6.01 -11.72 9.46
CA ASN A 191 -7.38 -11.26 9.19
C ASN A 191 -7.42 -9.81 8.68
N VAL A 192 -6.55 -9.49 7.72
CA VAL A 192 -6.49 -8.20 7.03
C VAL A 192 -6.74 -8.43 5.55
N ILE A 193 -7.69 -7.68 4.98
CA ILE A 193 -7.98 -7.69 3.55
C ILE A 193 -7.02 -6.73 2.86
N CYS A 194 -6.36 -7.18 1.79
CA CYS A 194 -5.36 -6.41 1.08
C CYS A 194 -5.93 -5.89 -0.24
N VAL A 195 -5.57 -4.66 -0.60
CA VAL A 195 -5.86 -4.07 -1.91
C VAL A 195 -4.56 -3.52 -2.47
N TYR A 196 -4.07 -4.08 -3.57
CA TYR A 196 -2.90 -3.59 -4.27
C TYR A 196 -3.34 -2.83 -5.52
N VAL A 197 -3.09 -1.52 -5.54
CA VAL A 197 -3.45 -0.64 -6.65
C VAL A 197 -2.20 -0.33 -7.47
N ALA A 198 -2.11 -0.88 -8.67
CA ALA A 198 -1.07 -0.55 -9.65
C ALA A 198 -1.53 0.58 -10.57
N ILE A 199 -0.86 1.72 -10.51
CA ILE A 199 -1.13 2.91 -11.32
C ILE A 199 0.03 3.12 -12.30
N GLY A 200 -0.25 3.08 -13.60
CA GLY A 200 0.74 3.35 -14.65
C GLY A 200 1.94 2.40 -14.63
N GLN A 201 1.79 1.21 -14.03
CA GLN A 201 2.85 0.21 -13.98
C GLN A 201 2.93 -0.57 -15.28
N LYS A 202 4.08 -1.21 -15.53
CA LYS A 202 4.21 -2.16 -16.64
C LYS A 202 3.36 -3.40 -16.35
N ALA A 203 2.57 -3.85 -17.33
CA ALA A 203 1.74 -5.04 -17.20
C ALA A 203 2.53 -6.27 -16.74
N SER A 204 3.76 -6.45 -17.25
CA SER A 204 4.66 -7.54 -16.84
C SER A 204 5.07 -7.47 -15.36
N SER A 205 5.27 -6.26 -14.83
CA SER A 205 5.60 -6.05 -13.42
C SER A 205 4.40 -6.34 -12.52
N VAL A 206 3.20 -5.92 -12.94
CA VAL A 206 1.96 -6.24 -12.22
C VAL A 206 1.73 -7.77 -12.22
N ALA A 207 1.92 -8.44 -13.36
CA ALA A 207 1.79 -9.88 -13.46
C ALA A 207 2.79 -10.63 -12.54
N GLN A 208 4.03 -10.14 -12.43
CA GLN A 208 5.01 -10.69 -11.50
C GLN A 208 4.55 -10.58 -10.03
N VAL A 209 4.04 -9.41 -9.63
CA VAL A 209 3.49 -9.20 -8.28
C VAL A 209 2.29 -10.12 -8.01
N VAL A 210 1.36 -10.23 -8.97
CA VAL A 210 0.22 -11.17 -8.88
C VAL A 210 0.70 -12.61 -8.72
N THR A 211 1.74 -13.01 -9.46
CA THR A 211 2.34 -14.35 -9.36
C THR A 211 2.91 -14.58 -7.96
N THR A 212 3.67 -13.62 -7.42
CA THR A 212 4.19 -13.69 -6.04
C THR A 212 3.07 -13.79 -5.00
N PHE A 213 1.95 -13.08 -5.19
CA PHE A 213 0.79 -13.23 -4.30
C PHE A 213 0.13 -14.60 -4.44
N GLN A 214 0.08 -15.19 -5.63
CA GLN A 214 -0.47 -16.53 -5.82
C GLN A 214 0.43 -17.60 -5.18
N GLU A 215 1.74 -17.53 -5.39
CA GLU A 215 2.73 -18.46 -4.82
C GLU A 215 2.76 -18.40 -3.29
N GLY A 216 2.65 -17.20 -2.70
CA GLY A 216 2.55 -17.02 -1.25
C GLY A 216 1.18 -17.37 -0.64
N GLY A 217 0.17 -17.59 -1.48
CA GLY A 217 -1.23 -17.75 -1.04
C GLY A 217 -1.88 -16.45 -0.54
N ALA A 218 -1.29 -15.30 -0.85
CA ALA A 218 -1.83 -13.99 -0.49
C ALA A 218 -2.99 -13.54 -1.38
N MET A 219 -3.12 -14.12 -2.57
CA MET A 219 -4.22 -13.79 -3.48
C MET A 219 -5.60 -14.10 -2.86
N GLU A 220 -5.71 -15.04 -1.93
CA GLU A 220 -6.98 -15.40 -1.26
C GLU A 220 -7.65 -14.21 -0.54
N TYR A 221 -6.85 -13.27 -0.03
CA TYR A 221 -7.32 -12.10 0.72
C TYR A 221 -6.93 -10.78 0.05
N THR A 222 -6.43 -10.81 -1.19
CA THR A 222 -5.93 -9.62 -1.90
C THR A 222 -6.77 -9.34 -3.14
N ILE A 223 -7.13 -8.07 -3.33
CA ILE A 223 -7.70 -7.53 -4.56
C ILE A 223 -6.61 -6.76 -5.28
N VAL A 224 -6.44 -6.97 -6.58
CA VAL A 224 -5.51 -6.18 -7.39
C VAL A 224 -6.29 -5.26 -8.32
N VAL A 225 -6.15 -3.95 -8.14
CA VAL A 225 -6.67 -2.95 -9.07
C VAL A 225 -5.51 -2.53 -9.96
N ALA A 226 -5.60 -2.78 -11.26
CA ALA A 226 -4.51 -2.55 -12.19
C ALA A 226 -4.94 -1.65 -13.35
N GLU A 227 -4.29 -0.49 -13.41
CA GLU A 227 -4.27 0.37 -14.59
C GLU A 227 -2.83 0.52 -15.05
N THR A 228 -2.54 0.00 -16.23
CA THR A 228 -1.17 -0.04 -16.75
C THR A 228 -0.81 1.28 -17.41
N ALA A 229 0.46 1.46 -17.77
CA ALA A 229 0.92 2.68 -18.45
C ALA A 229 0.20 2.97 -19.79
N ASP A 230 -0.35 1.94 -20.44
CA ASP A 230 -1.08 2.04 -21.71
C ASP A 230 -2.55 2.47 -21.51
N SER A 231 -3.07 2.35 -20.28
CA SER A 231 -4.43 2.77 -19.96
C SER A 231 -4.57 4.29 -20.08
N PRO A 232 -5.76 4.82 -20.45
CA PRO A 232 -6.04 6.25 -20.42
C PRO A 232 -5.68 6.89 -19.07
N ALA A 233 -5.17 8.12 -19.10
CA ALA A 233 -4.82 8.89 -17.90
C ALA A 233 -5.98 8.99 -16.91
N THR A 234 -7.20 8.97 -17.42
CA THR A 234 -8.46 9.02 -16.67
C THR A 234 -8.62 7.82 -15.75
N LEU A 235 -8.35 6.61 -16.25
CA LEU A 235 -8.41 5.37 -15.46
C LEU A 235 -7.25 5.30 -14.47
N GLN A 236 -6.05 5.71 -14.88
CA GLN A 236 -4.90 5.80 -13.96
C GLN A 236 -5.19 6.76 -12.79
N TYR A 237 -5.84 7.89 -13.06
CA TYR A 237 -6.29 8.84 -12.05
C TYR A 237 -7.33 8.24 -11.09
N LEU A 238 -8.28 7.45 -11.60
CA LEU A 238 -9.37 6.86 -10.83
C LEU A 238 -8.99 5.60 -10.04
N ALA A 239 -7.99 4.83 -10.49
CA ALA A 239 -7.63 3.55 -9.89
C ALA A 239 -7.43 3.60 -8.36
N PRO A 240 -6.77 4.62 -7.78
CA PRO A 240 -6.64 4.74 -6.32
C PRO A 240 -7.97 4.94 -5.61
N TYR A 241 -8.89 5.70 -6.20
CA TYR A 241 -10.21 5.92 -5.62
C TYR A 241 -11.07 4.64 -5.67
N THR A 242 -10.93 3.85 -6.73
CA THR A 242 -11.56 2.53 -6.84
C THR A 242 -11.02 1.57 -5.77
N GLY A 243 -9.69 1.51 -5.60
CA GLY A 243 -9.07 0.72 -4.55
C GLY A 243 -9.50 1.15 -3.15
N ALA A 244 -9.61 2.46 -2.92
CA ALA A 244 -10.10 3.01 -1.66
C ALA A 244 -11.58 2.65 -1.39
N ALA A 245 -12.45 2.71 -2.41
CA ALA A 245 -13.86 2.35 -2.26
C ALA A 245 -14.05 0.85 -1.95
N LEU A 246 -13.21 -0.01 -2.53
CA LEU A 246 -13.16 -1.43 -2.19
C LEU A 246 -12.66 -1.66 -0.76
N ALA A 247 -11.59 -1.00 -0.34
CA ALA A 247 -11.09 -1.10 1.03
C ALA A 247 -12.13 -0.59 2.04
N GLU A 248 -12.81 0.51 1.75
CA GLU A 248 -13.88 1.06 2.60
C GLU A 248 -15.05 0.10 2.77
N TYR A 249 -15.44 -0.64 1.73
CA TYR A 249 -16.50 -1.63 1.83
C TYR A 249 -16.21 -2.64 2.95
N PHE A 250 -14.98 -3.12 3.06
CA PHE A 250 -14.57 -4.01 4.16
C PHE A 250 -14.37 -3.26 5.48
N MET A 251 -13.80 -2.04 5.45
CA MET A 251 -13.61 -1.21 6.65
C MET A 251 -14.94 -0.94 7.37
N TYR A 252 -15.98 -0.55 6.64
CA TYR A 252 -17.31 -0.29 7.21
C TYR A 252 -18.08 -1.57 7.59
N ARG A 253 -17.55 -2.75 7.24
CA ARG A 253 -18.00 -4.06 7.71
C ARG A 253 -17.12 -4.59 8.84
N GLU A 254 -16.52 -3.70 9.61
CA GLU A 254 -15.76 -4.02 10.82
C GLU A 254 -14.48 -4.84 10.55
N ARG A 255 -14.04 -4.91 9.29
CA ARG A 255 -12.80 -5.61 8.91
C ARG A 255 -11.62 -4.65 8.91
N HIS A 256 -10.44 -5.25 9.00
CA HIS A 256 -9.19 -4.55 8.80
C HIS A 256 -8.74 -4.68 7.35
N THR A 257 -8.31 -3.58 6.76
CA THR A 257 -7.83 -3.52 5.38
C THR A 257 -6.47 -2.83 5.31
N SER A 258 -5.67 -3.22 4.32
CA SER A 258 -4.43 -2.57 3.94
C SER A 258 -4.48 -2.27 2.44
N VAL A 259 -4.35 -0.99 2.08
CA VAL A 259 -4.34 -0.54 0.69
C VAL A 259 -2.95 -0.02 0.33
N ILE A 260 -2.40 -0.52 -0.78
CA ILE A 260 -1.14 -0.07 -1.35
C ILE A 260 -1.42 0.66 -2.65
N TYR A 261 -0.78 1.82 -2.85
CA TYR A 261 -0.90 2.61 -4.08
C TYR A 261 0.46 2.70 -4.78
N ASP A 262 0.66 1.98 -5.88
CA ASP A 262 1.92 1.84 -6.62
C ASP A 262 1.81 2.41 -8.06
N ASP A 263 2.02 3.70 -8.32
CA ASP A 263 2.43 4.72 -7.35
C ASP A 263 1.63 6.04 -7.53
N LEU A 264 1.58 6.85 -6.47
CA LEU A 264 0.82 8.09 -6.47
C LEU A 264 1.48 9.19 -7.32
N SER A 265 2.80 9.09 -7.57
CA SER A 265 3.48 9.98 -8.52
C SER A 265 2.91 9.86 -9.93
N LYS A 266 2.63 8.63 -10.41
CA LYS A 266 1.98 8.40 -11.70
C LYS A 266 0.53 8.83 -11.70
N GLN A 267 -0.20 8.68 -10.59
CA GLN A 267 -1.54 9.26 -10.45
C GLN A 267 -1.52 10.80 -10.61
N ALA A 268 -0.55 11.47 -9.96
CA ALA A 268 -0.41 12.93 -10.07
C ALA A 268 -0.08 13.35 -11.50
N GLN A 269 0.80 12.61 -12.20
CA GLN A 269 1.13 12.86 -13.60
C GLN A 269 -0.08 12.68 -14.53
N ALA A 270 -0.89 11.64 -14.30
CA ALA A 270 -2.13 11.41 -15.02
C ALA A 270 -3.13 12.56 -14.79
N TYR A 271 -3.28 13.03 -13.54
CA TYR A 271 -4.14 14.17 -13.23
C TYR A 271 -3.64 15.49 -13.83
N ARG A 272 -2.31 15.67 -13.88
CA ARG A 272 -1.68 16.80 -14.57
C ARG A 272 -2.02 16.78 -16.07
N GLN A 273 -1.88 15.65 -16.74
CA GLN A 273 -2.24 15.50 -18.15
C GLN A 273 -3.72 15.85 -18.37
N MET A 274 -4.62 15.30 -17.56
CA MET A 274 -6.05 15.60 -17.64
C MET A 274 -6.32 17.10 -17.47
N SER A 275 -5.68 17.74 -16.48
CA SER A 275 -5.90 19.16 -16.19
C SER A 275 -5.43 20.08 -17.32
N LEU A 276 -4.30 19.75 -17.95
CA LEU A 276 -3.77 20.50 -19.10
C LEU A 276 -4.67 20.35 -20.33
N LEU A 277 -5.20 19.15 -20.58
CA LEU A 277 -6.16 18.90 -21.67
C LEU A 277 -7.50 19.62 -21.41
N LEU A 278 -7.94 19.72 -20.15
CA LEU A 278 -9.06 20.56 -19.74
C LEU A 278 -8.75 22.06 -19.80
N ARG A 279 -7.52 22.46 -20.16
CA ARG A 279 -7.03 23.84 -20.19
C ARG A 279 -7.16 24.56 -18.85
N ARG A 280 -7.06 23.82 -17.74
CA ARG A 280 -6.96 24.42 -16.40
C ARG A 280 -5.58 25.09 -16.25
N PRO A 281 -5.49 26.24 -15.56
CA PRO A 281 -4.22 26.91 -15.34
C PRO A 281 -3.29 26.03 -14.50
N PRO A 282 -2.05 25.75 -14.96
CA PRO A 282 -1.09 24.93 -14.23
C PRO A 282 -0.34 25.75 -13.17
N GLY A 283 0.19 25.06 -12.16
CA GLY A 283 1.06 25.59 -11.11
C GLY A 283 2.50 25.04 -11.19
N ARG A 284 3.11 24.78 -10.03
CA ARG A 284 4.49 24.27 -9.93
C ARG A 284 4.62 22.91 -10.63
N GLU A 285 5.69 22.74 -11.42
CA GLU A 285 5.95 21.51 -12.23
C GLU A 285 4.77 21.14 -13.15
N ALA A 286 3.99 22.14 -13.56
CA ALA A 286 2.77 22.07 -14.34
C ALA A 286 1.59 21.30 -13.70
N TYR A 287 1.67 20.90 -12.43
CA TYR A 287 0.53 20.29 -11.73
C TYR A 287 -0.58 21.31 -11.48
N PRO A 288 -1.86 20.90 -11.46
CA PRO A 288 -2.95 21.80 -11.12
C PRO A 288 -2.90 22.19 -9.63
N GLY A 289 -3.47 23.34 -9.28
CA GLY A 289 -3.42 23.87 -7.90
C GLY A 289 -4.09 22.98 -6.84
N ASP A 290 -4.98 22.08 -7.26
CA ASP A 290 -5.72 21.13 -6.41
C ASP A 290 -5.07 19.73 -6.36
N VAL A 291 -3.86 19.53 -6.89
CA VAL A 291 -3.15 18.23 -6.80
C VAL A 291 -2.89 17.79 -5.35
N PHE A 292 -2.73 18.74 -4.43
CA PHE A 292 -2.67 18.46 -3.00
C PHE A 292 -4.00 17.87 -2.50
N TYR A 293 -5.11 18.48 -2.90
CA TYR A 293 -6.45 18.04 -2.52
C TYR A 293 -6.78 16.65 -3.08
N LEU A 294 -6.31 16.34 -4.29
CA LEU A 294 -6.38 14.99 -4.88
C LEU A 294 -5.82 13.92 -3.93
N HIS A 295 -4.61 14.09 -3.42
CA HIS A 295 -4.02 13.08 -2.53
C HIS A 295 -4.56 13.16 -1.10
N SER A 296 -4.91 14.35 -0.60
CA SER A 296 -5.44 14.46 0.76
C SER A 296 -6.82 13.83 0.86
N ARG A 297 -7.73 14.08 -0.09
CA ARG A 297 -9.07 13.46 -0.10
C ARG A 297 -9.02 11.95 -0.36
N LEU A 298 -7.97 11.45 -1.02
CA LEU A 298 -7.71 10.01 -1.15
C LEU A 298 -7.21 9.40 0.16
N LEU A 299 -6.14 9.95 0.72
CA LEU A 299 -5.45 9.35 1.87
C LEU A 299 -6.20 9.55 3.19
N GLU A 300 -6.95 10.63 3.37
CA GLU A 300 -7.79 10.85 4.56
C GLU A 300 -8.95 9.85 4.69
N ARG A 301 -9.28 9.09 3.63
CA ARG A 301 -10.26 8.00 3.69
C ARG A 301 -9.77 6.82 4.53
N ALA A 302 -8.45 6.62 4.57
CA ALA A 302 -7.79 5.60 5.36
C ALA A 302 -7.71 6.04 6.82
N ALA A 303 -8.45 5.35 7.70
CA ALA A 303 -8.47 5.61 9.13
C ALA A 303 -8.82 4.35 9.93
N LYS A 304 -8.71 4.42 11.26
CA LYS A 304 -9.36 3.46 12.15
C LYS A 304 -10.71 4.02 12.63
N SER A 305 -11.78 3.30 12.33
CA SER A 305 -13.14 3.67 12.68
C SER A 305 -13.37 3.60 14.19
N SER A 306 -14.24 4.47 14.70
CA SER A 306 -14.64 4.48 16.11
C SER A 306 -15.34 3.17 16.53
N SER A 307 -15.42 2.92 17.83
CA SER A 307 -16.15 1.76 18.39
C SER A 307 -17.63 1.73 18.00
N ARG A 308 -18.23 2.89 17.73
CA ARG A 308 -19.62 3.00 17.25
C ARG A 308 -19.81 2.56 15.80
N LEU A 309 -18.72 2.54 15.02
CA LEU A 309 -18.69 2.12 13.62
C LEU A 309 -17.97 0.77 13.47
N GLY A 310 -17.87 -0.02 14.54
CA GLY A 310 -17.36 -1.38 14.51
C GLY A 310 -15.84 -1.52 14.45
N GLU A 311 -15.06 -0.45 14.70
CA GLU A 311 -13.59 -0.50 14.84
C GLU A 311 -12.79 -1.02 13.63
N GLY A 312 -13.44 -1.14 12.47
CA GLY A 312 -12.79 -1.45 11.20
C GLY A 312 -11.67 -0.47 10.89
N SER A 313 -10.73 -0.87 10.05
CA SER A 313 -9.58 -0.03 9.73
C SER A 313 -9.19 -0.12 8.27
N MET A 314 -8.68 0.98 7.74
CA MET A 314 -8.03 1.04 6.44
C MET A 314 -6.65 1.66 6.64
N THR A 315 -5.61 0.83 6.59
CA THR A 315 -4.21 1.27 6.58
C THR A 315 -3.79 1.59 5.16
N ALA A 316 -3.22 2.76 4.91
CA ALA A 316 -2.72 3.12 3.58
C ALA A 316 -1.19 3.10 3.53
N LEU A 317 -0.66 2.46 2.49
CA LEU A 317 0.76 2.42 2.15
C LEU A 317 0.97 3.04 0.76
N PRO A 318 0.88 4.37 0.62
CA PRO A 318 1.16 5.00 -0.65
C PRO A 318 2.63 4.86 -1.01
N ILE A 319 2.91 4.60 -2.28
CA ILE A 319 4.26 4.65 -2.85
C ILE A 319 4.41 5.95 -3.63
N VAL A 320 5.55 6.63 -3.45
CA VAL A 320 5.94 7.79 -4.28
C VAL A 320 7.37 7.59 -4.78
N GLU A 321 7.57 7.78 -6.07
CA GLU A 321 8.90 7.79 -6.67
C GLU A 321 9.53 9.19 -6.58
N THR A 322 10.74 9.25 -6.04
CA THR A 322 11.60 10.44 -6.11
C THR A 322 12.49 10.40 -7.35
N GLN A 323 12.96 11.57 -7.77
CA GLN A 323 13.98 11.70 -8.81
C GLN A 323 15.32 12.01 -8.11
N SER A 324 16.26 11.08 -8.15
CA SER A 324 17.60 11.24 -7.55
C SER A 324 17.58 11.64 -6.05
N GLY A 325 16.66 11.08 -5.29
CA GLY A 325 16.51 11.30 -3.85
C GLY A 325 15.87 12.64 -3.49
N ASP A 326 15.41 13.43 -4.46
CA ASP A 326 14.87 14.76 -4.21
C ASP A 326 13.48 14.71 -3.55
N VAL A 327 13.47 14.86 -2.23
CA VAL A 327 12.26 15.00 -1.40
C VAL A 327 11.63 16.39 -1.46
N SER A 328 12.33 17.39 -2.03
CA SER A 328 11.86 18.78 -2.14
C SER A 328 11.00 19.02 -3.38
N ALA A 329 10.91 18.02 -4.27
CA ALA A 329 9.98 18.00 -5.39
C ALA A 329 8.53 18.12 -4.89
N TYR A 330 7.67 18.68 -5.74
CA TYR A 330 6.34 19.12 -5.31
C TYR A 330 5.44 17.99 -4.79
N ILE A 331 5.40 16.85 -5.50
CA ILE A 331 4.56 15.70 -5.11
C ILE A 331 5.09 15.00 -3.84
N PRO A 332 6.38 14.64 -3.73
CA PRO A 332 6.95 14.13 -2.47
C PRO A 332 6.62 15.01 -1.26
N THR A 333 6.84 16.31 -1.37
CA THR A 333 6.56 17.27 -0.28
C THR A 333 5.09 17.22 0.16
N ASN A 334 4.17 17.23 -0.82
CA ASN A 334 2.73 17.14 -0.54
C ASN A 334 2.39 15.85 0.21
N VAL A 335 2.83 14.69 -0.30
CA VAL A 335 2.44 13.40 0.29
C VAL A 335 3.06 13.18 1.66
N ILE A 336 4.31 13.61 1.89
CA ILE A 336 4.95 13.61 3.23
C ILE A 336 4.14 14.41 4.26
N SER A 337 3.51 15.51 3.84
CA SER A 337 2.69 16.34 4.72
C SER A 337 1.29 15.78 4.98
N ILE A 338 0.81 14.86 4.14
CA ILE A 338 -0.52 14.23 4.25
C ILE A 338 -0.47 12.93 5.06
N THR A 339 0.56 12.11 4.88
CA THR A 339 0.69 10.83 5.58
C THR A 339 1.04 11.02 7.04
N ASP A 340 0.85 9.99 7.86
CA ASP A 340 1.22 9.96 9.29
C ASP A 340 2.69 9.58 9.50
N GLY A 341 3.40 9.19 8.45
CA GLY A 341 4.82 8.92 8.48
C GLY A 341 5.38 8.64 7.09
N GLN A 342 6.67 8.34 7.04
CA GLN A 342 7.37 7.96 5.83
C GLN A 342 8.50 6.96 6.09
N ILE A 343 8.64 6.02 5.18
CA ILE A 343 9.72 5.06 5.04
C ILE A 343 10.52 5.48 3.80
N PHE A 344 11.72 6.00 4.03
CA PHE A 344 12.61 6.49 2.97
C PHE A 344 13.58 5.39 2.55
N LEU A 345 13.49 4.95 1.30
CA LEU A 345 14.37 3.96 0.69
C LEU A 345 15.48 4.65 -0.11
N SER A 346 16.73 4.45 0.31
CA SER A 346 17.93 5.06 -0.29
C SER A 346 18.57 4.13 -1.33
N ALA A 347 18.94 4.68 -2.48
CA ALA A 347 19.71 3.96 -3.50
C ALA A 347 21.12 3.59 -2.99
N ASP A 348 21.76 4.46 -2.20
CA ASP A 348 23.10 4.22 -1.65
C ASP A 348 23.10 3.02 -0.70
N LEU A 349 22.12 2.94 0.20
CA LEU A 349 21.96 1.79 1.09
C LEU A 349 21.69 0.50 0.32
N PHE A 350 20.87 0.58 -0.73
CA PHE A 350 20.55 -0.56 -1.60
C PHE A 350 21.81 -1.10 -2.31
N ASN A 351 22.64 -0.19 -2.83
CA ASN A 351 23.89 -0.51 -3.53
C ASN A 351 24.98 -1.00 -2.56
N ALA A 352 24.97 -0.54 -1.31
CA ALA A 352 25.80 -1.03 -0.22
C ALA A 352 25.36 -2.39 0.34
N GLY A 353 24.34 -3.03 -0.27
CA GLY A 353 23.88 -4.36 0.11
C GLY A 353 22.94 -4.40 1.32
N ILE A 354 22.39 -3.26 1.75
CA ILE A 354 21.40 -3.19 2.82
C ILE A 354 20.02 -3.28 2.19
N ARG A 355 19.34 -4.39 2.46
CA ARG A 355 18.02 -4.70 1.92
C ARG A 355 17.15 -5.22 3.08
N PRO A 356 15.98 -4.62 3.37
CA PRO A 356 15.41 -3.43 2.73
C PRO A 356 16.24 -2.16 2.98
N ALA A 357 16.31 -1.28 1.98
CA ALA A 357 17.23 -0.13 1.94
C ALA A 357 16.73 1.10 2.73
N ILE A 358 16.25 0.88 3.96
CA ILE A 358 15.57 1.89 4.77
C ILE A 358 16.58 2.84 5.41
N ASN A 359 16.46 4.13 5.12
CA ASN A 359 17.18 5.18 5.81
C ASN A 359 16.46 5.52 7.12
N VAL A 360 16.95 4.96 8.22
CA VAL A 360 16.36 5.10 9.56
C VAL A 360 16.33 6.55 10.06
N GLY A 361 17.30 7.38 9.66
CA GLY A 361 17.41 8.77 10.09
C GLY A 361 16.34 9.69 9.46
N ILE A 362 15.95 9.39 8.22
CA ILE A 362 14.93 10.16 7.48
C ILE A 362 13.52 9.58 7.69
N SER A 363 13.44 8.27 7.95
CA SER A 363 12.17 7.57 8.12
C SER A 363 11.54 7.84 9.49
N VAL A 364 10.25 8.14 9.51
CA VAL A 364 9.51 8.58 10.70
C VAL A 364 8.12 7.97 10.71
N SER A 365 7.69 7.42 11.84
CA SER A 365 6.28 7.08 12.11
C SER A 365 5.78 8.03 13.20
N ARG A 366 4.78 8.87 12.90
CA ARG A 366 4.23 9.83 13.89
C ARG A 366 3.27 9.16 14.89
N VAL A 367 2.79 7.95 14.60
CA VAL A 367 2.05 7.11 15.57
C VAL A 367 3.01 6.49 16.60
N GLY A 368 4.22 6.12 16.16
CA GLY A 368 5.27 5.59 17.03
C GLY A 368 4.87 4.31 17.75
N SER A 369 5.35 4.13 18.99
CA SER A 369 5.16 2.88 19.76
C SER A 369 3.72 2.50 20.09
N ALA A 370 2.72 3.37 19.83
CA ALA A 370 1.31 3.01 19.93
C ALA A 370 0.90 1.98 18.87
N ALA A 371 1.64 1.90 17.75
CA ALA A 371 1.49 0.89 16.71
C ALA A 371 2.37 -0.36 16.94
N GLN A 372 2.90 -0.57 18.14
CA GLN A 372 3.69 -1.76 18.49
C GLN A 372 3.00 -2.58 19.58
N ILE A 373 3.27 -3.89 19.59
CA ILE A 373 2.97 -4.70 20.77
C ILE A 373 3.90 -4.30 21.93
N LYS A 374 3.45 -4.52 23.17
CA LYS A 374 4.22 -4.14 24.36
C LYS A 374 5.61 -4.79 24.38
N ALA A 375 5.70 -6.05 23.97
CA ALA A 375 6.98 -6.77 23.87
C ALA A 375 7.97 -6.08 22.92
N MET A 376 7.55 -5.72 21.71
CA MET A 376 8.38 -5.00 20.74
C MET A 376 8.80 -3.63 21.28
N LYS A 377 7.88 -2.89 21.92
CA LYS A 377 8.16 -1.60 22.53
C LYS A 377 9.23 -1.69 23.64
N GLN A 378 9.20 -2.74 24.47
CA GLN A 378 10.18 -2.96 25.54
C GLN A 378 11.58 -3.21 24.99
N VAL A 379 11.69 -3.92 23.86
CA VAL A 379 12.98 -4.35 23.29
C VAL A 379 13.56 -3.33 22.30
N ALA A 380 12.73 -2.79 21.41
CA ALA A 380 13.16 -1.91 20.31
C ALA A 380 13.22 -0.42 20.69
N GLY A 381 12.74 -0.03 21.89
CA GLY A 381 12.58 1.37 22.27
C GLY A 381 13.86 2.22 22.21
N LYS A 382 15.03 1.59 22.38
CA LYS A 382 16.35 2.26 22.28
C LYS A 382 17.02 2.08 20.92
N SER A 383 16.63 1.08 20.13
CA SER A 383 17.32 0.67 18.91
C SER A 383 17.40 1.77 17.86
N LYS A 384 16.33 2.55 17.69
CA LYS A 384 16.31 3.66 16.71
C LYS A 384 17.33 4.74 17.06
N LEU A 385 17.42 5.11 18.33
CA LEU A 385 18.36 6.12 18.80
C LEU A 385 19.81 5.62 18.70
N GLU A 386 20.05 4.36 19.10
CA GLU A 386 21.38 3.73 19.01
C GLU A 386 21.88 3.65 17.55
N LEU A 387 21.01 3.28 16.60
CA LEU A 387 21.35 3.23 15.18
C LEU A 387 21.57 4.63 14.58
N ALA A 388 20.81 5.64 15.03
CA ALA A 388 21.02 7.02 14.60
C ALA A 388 22.36 7.57 15.11
N GLN A 389 22.69 7.34 16.38
CA GLN A 389 23.99 7.70 16.96
C GLN A 389 25.13 6.96 16.28
N PHE A 390 24.95 5.67 15.98
CA PHE A 390 25.92 4.91 15.20
C PHE A 390 26.17 5.53 13.82
N ALA A 391 25.12 5.90 13.08
CA ALA A 391 25.28 6.48 11.75
C ALA A 391 26.03 7.82 11.79
N GLU A 392 25.79 8.64 12.82
CA GLU A 392 26.52 9.89 13.05
C GLU A 392 28.00 9.62 13.37
N LEU A 393 28.27 8.67 14.27
CA LEU A 393 29.63 8.26 14.63
C LEU A 393 30.38 7.62 13.46
N GLU A 394 29.72 6.82 12.64
CA GLU A 394 30.30 6.19 11.45
C GLU A 394 30.77 7.25 10.45
N ALA A 395 29.97 8.30 10.22
CA ALA A 395 30.36 9.41 9.36
C ALA A 395 31.53 10.21 9.95
N PHE A 396 31.56 10.44 11.26
CA PHE A 396 32.64 11.17 11.92
C PHE A 396 33.96 10.36 11.95
N ALA A 397 33.87 9.06 12.18
CA ALA A 397 35.01 8.16 12.28
C ALA A 397 35.83 8.07 10.99
N GLN A 398 35.23 8.37 9.82
CA GLN A 398 35.96 8.45 8.55
C GLN A 398 37.02 9.56 8.52
N PHE A 399 36.92 10.56 9.41
CA PHE A 399 37.85 11.69 9.50
C PHE A 399 38.85 11.59 10.66
N ALA A 400 38.74 10.56 11.50
CA ALA A 400 39.59 10.38 12.68
C ALA A 400 40.59 9.22 12.47
N SER A 401 41.86 9.44 12.84
CA SER A 401 42.90 8.40 12.75
C SER A 401 42.95 7.49 13.98
N ASP A 402 42.67 8.04 15.17
CA ASP A 402 42.60 7.30 16.43
C ASP A 402 41.23 7.49 17.07
N LEU A 403 40.57 6.37 17.38
CA LEU A 403 39.28 6.32 18.04
C LEU A 403 39.49 5.74 19.44
N ASP A 404 38.86 6.33 20.45
CA ASP A 404 38.88 5.75 21.78
C ASP A 404 38.06 4.45 21.84
N LYS A 405 38.30 3.63 22.87
CA LYS A 405 37.70 2.31 22.99
C LYS A 405 36.17 2.35 23.05
N ALA A 406 35.57 3.41 23.60
CA ALA A 406 34.11 3.51 23.68
C ALA A 406 33.52 3.71 22.28
N THR A 407 34.10 4.60 21.47
CA THR A 407 33.68 4.80 20.08
C THR A 407 33.93 3.55 19.22
N GLN A 408 35.05 2.86 19.38
CA GLN A 408 35.29 1.59 18.68
C GLN A 408 34.23 0.54 19.00
N ASN A 409 33.86 0.39 20.28
CA ASN A 409 32.81 -0.55 20.69
C ASN A 409 31.43 -0.16 20.14
N GLN A 410 31.11 1.14 20.11
CA GLN A 410 29.84 1.63 19.54
C GLN A 410 29.76 1.39 18.03
N LEU A 411 30.85 1.63 17.29
CA LEU A 411 30.93 1.34 15.86
C LEU A 411 30.80 -0.16 15.59
N ALA A 412 31.51 -0.99 16.37
CA ALA A 412 31.46 -2.44 16.27
C ALA A 412 30.04 -2.98 16.50
N ARG A 413 29.34 -2.48 17.54
CA ARG A 413 27.96 -2.85 17.81
C ARG A 413 27.01 -2.37 16.71
N GLY A 414 27.15 -1.12 16.28
CA GLY A 414 26.29 -0.54 15.25
C GLY A 414 26.40 -1.24 13.89
N GLN A 415 27.59 -1.71 13.52
CA GLN A 415 27.78 -2.56 12.33
C GLN A 415 26.98 -3.87 12.42
N ARG A 416 26.96 -4.51 13.60
CA ARG A 416 26.19 -5.75 13.83
C ARG A 416 24.68 -5.48 13.86
N LEU A 417 24.26 -4.38 14.46
CA LEU A 417 22.86 -3.93 14.41
C LEU A 417 22.42 -3.65 12.97
N ARG A 418 23.31 -3.13 12.11
CA ARG A 418 23.02 -2.92 10.68
C ARG A 418 22.86 -4.24 9.92
N GLU A 419 23.68 -5.25 10.20
CA GLU A 419 23.53 -6.60 9.62
C GLU A 419 22.22 -7.27 10.06
N LEU A 420 21.84 -7.09 11.32
CA LEU A 420 20.62 -7.63 11.90
C LEU A 420 19.36 -7.16 11.17
N LEU A 421 19.38 -5.94 10.63
CA LEU A 421 18.26 -5.37 9.89
C LEU A 421 18.14 -5.87 8.44
N LYS A 422 19.14 -6.60 7.94
CA LYS A 422 19.10 -7.13 6.57
C LYS A 422 18.17 -8.34 6.51
N GLN A 423 17.23 -8.30 5.59
CA GLN A 423 16.28 -9.38 5.34
C GLN A 423 16.22 -9.69 3.85
N SER A 424 16.06 -10.97 3.55
CA SER A 424 15.80 -11.42 2.18
C SER A 424 14.40 -10.97 1.76
N GLN A 425 14.22 -10.71 0.47
CA GLN A 425 12.90 -10.38 -0.07
C GLN A 425 11.95 -11.58 0.07
N SER A 426 10.69 -11.32 0.40
CA SER A 426 9.63 -12.34 0.52
C SER A 426 9.89 -13.42 1.58
N ASP A 427 10.68 -13.06 2.60
CA ASP A 427 10.96 -13.85 3.78
C ASP A 427 10.61 -13.06 5.06
N PRO A 428 9.30 -12.73 5.27
CA PRO A 428 8.87 -11.95 6.42
C PRO A 428 9.11 -12.72 7.73
N LEU A 429 9.57 -12.02 8.76
CA LEU A 429 9.77 -12.60 10.09
C LEU A 429 8.54 -12.41 10.96
N ALA A 430 8.15 -13.47 11.67
CA ALA A 430 7.16 -13.40 12.72
C ALA A 430 7.62 -12.43 13.84
N VAL A 431 6.68 -11.81 14.54
CA VAL A 431 6.98 -10.75 15.51
C VAL A 431 7.82 -11.27 16.67
N GLU A 432 7.60 -12.51 17.08
CA GLU A 432 8.34 -13.21 18.13
C GLU A 432 9.82 -13.36 17.74
N ASP A 433 10.06 -13.72 16.48
CA ASP A 433 11.40 -13.88 15.92
C ASP A 433 12.11 -12.54 15.73
N GLN A 434 11.38 -11.49 15.35
CA GLN A 434 11.89 -10.13 15.32
C GLN A 434 12.31 -9.66 16.71
N ILE A 435 11.49 -9.90 17.74
CA ILE A 435 11.79 -9.54 19.14
C ILE A 435 13.06 -10.25 19.62
N ALA A 436 13.16 -11.56 19.39
CA ALA A 436 14.35 -12.32 19.76
C ALA A 436 15.60 -11.77 19.08
N THR A 437 15.49 -11.45 17.79
CA THR A 437 16.57 -10.89 16.98
C THR A 437 17.03 -9.54 17.55
N ILE A 438 16.12 -8.58 17.73
CA ILE A 438 16.45 -7.24 18.23
C ILE A 438 17.05 -7.33 19.64
N TYR A 439 16.45 -8.13 20.53
CA TYR A 439 16.95 -8.33 21.89
C TYR A 439 18.39 -8.84 21.92
N THR A 440 18.73 -9.75 21.00
CA THR A 440 20.08 -10.30 20.87
C THR A 440 21.10 -9.23 20.49
N GLY A 441 20.74 -8.33 19.57
CA GLY A 441 21.58 -7.22 19.15
C GLY A 441 21.71 -6.10 20.18
N THR A 442 20.60 -5.65 20.78
CA THR A 442 20.59 -4.52 21.71
C THR A 442 21.29 -4.81 23.02
N ASN A 443 21.28 -6.06 23.48
CA ASN A 443 22.00 -6.48 24.69
C ASN A 443 23.47 -6.86 24.45
N GLY A 444 23.98 -6.69 23.21
CA GLY A 444 25.40 -6.90 22.90
C GLY A 444 25.83 -8.37 22.81
N TYR A 445 24.89 -9.32 22.71
CA TYR A 445 25.24 -10.74 22.57
C TYR A 445 25.85 -11.09 21.21
N LEU A 446 25.75 -10.19 20.23
CA LEU A 446 26.40 -10.31 18.93
C LEU A 446 27.81 -9.71 18.91
N ASP A 447 28.23 -8.98 19.94
CA ASP A 447 29.49 -8.21 19.93
C ASP A 447 30.74 -9.11 19.79
N THR A 448 30.66 -10.37 20.21
CA THR A 448 31.73 -11.37 20.08
C THR A 448 31.82 -12.00 18.69
N LEU A 449 30.76 -11.95 17.90
CA LEU A 449 30.69 -12.57 16.57
C LEU A 449 31.27 -11.65 15.50
N GLU A 450 31.84 -12.22 14.44
CA GLU A 450 32.25 -11.45 13.28
C GLU A 450 31.03 -11.00 12.45
N ILE A 451 31.14 -9.87 11.75
CA ILE A 451 30.04 -9.27 10.97
C ILE A 451 29.44 -10.27 9.97
N GLY A 452 30.29 -11.04 9.27
CA GLY A 452 29.85 -12.04 8.30
C GLY A 452 29.08 -13.22 8.90
N GLN A 453 29.28 -13.52 10.18
CA GLN A 453 28.64 -14.61 10.90
C GLN A 453 27.24 -14.24 11.43
N VAL A 454 26.98 -12.94 11.68
CA VAL A 454 25.74 -12.45 12.31
C VAL A 454 24.49 -12.98 11.62
N LYS A 455 24.42 -12.89 10.28
CA LYS A 455 23.24 -13.33 9.53
C LYS A 455 22.96 -14.82 9.71
N LYS A 456 24.00 -15.66 9.64
CA LYS A 456 23.89 -17.12 9.79
C LYS A 456 23.49 -17.48 11.22
N PHE A 457 24.15 -16.88 12.21
CA PHE A 457 23.83 -17.08 13.62
C PHE A 457 22.37 -16.75 13.93
N LEU A 458 21.84 -15.61 13.44
CA LEU A 458 20.45 -15.22 13.70
C LEU A 458 19.44 -16.19 13.07
N VAL A 459 19.71 -16.74 11.88
CA VAL A 459 18.87 -17.77 11.26
C VAL A 459 18.84 -19.04 12.11
N GLU A 460 20.00 -19.48 12.59
CA GLU A 460 20.10 -20.66 13.44
C GLU A 460 19.46 -20.44 14.81
N LEU A 461 19.62 -19.26 15.41
CA LEU A 461 18.99 -18.90 16.67
C LEU A 461 17.46 -18.93 16.58
N ARG A 462 16.88 -18.36 15.52
CA ARG A 462 15.43 -18.45 15.29
C ARG A 462 14.97 -19.90 15.16
N THR A 463 15.70 -20.68 14.37
CA THR A 463 15.42 -22.13 14.19
C THR A 463 15.53 -22.89 15.52
N TYR A 464 16.51 -22.54 16.36
CA TYR A 464 16.71 -23.13 17.67
C TYR A 464 15.55 -22.81 18.60
N LEU A 465 15.12 -21.54 18.67
CA LEU A 465 13.98 -21.11 19.47
C LEU A 465 12.71 -21.86 19.08
N THR A 466 12.41 -21.96 17.78
CA THR A 466 11.22 -22.70 17.30
C THR A 466 11.26 -24.18 17.68
N LYS A 467 12.43 -24.84 17.62
CA LYS A 467 12.54 -26.29 17.85
C LYS A 467 12.71 -26.68 19.33
N LYS A 468 13.44 -25.88 20.11
CA LYS A 468 13.89 -26.25 21.45
C LYS A 468 13.21 -25.47 22.56
N LYS A 469 12.81 -24.22 22.31
CA LYS A 469 12.13 -23.37 23.30
C LYS A 469 10.82 -22.77 22.73
N PRO A 470 9.87 -23.58 22.22
CA PRO A 470 8.62 -23.08 21.63
C PRO A 470 7.78 -22.25 22.62
N LYS A 471 7.92 -22.53 23.93
CA LYS A 471 7.28 -21.78 25.01
C LYS A 471 7.55 -20.27 24.93
N PHE A 472 8.70 -19.84 24.40
CA PHE A 472 9.00 -18.43 24.16
C PHE A 472 7.99 -17.77 23.20
N GLN A 473 7.72 -18.43 22.07
CA GLN A 473 6.76 -17.95 21.06
C GLN A 473 5.32 -18.01 21.59
N GLU A 474 4.98 -19.03 22.40
CA GLU A 474 3.66 -19.14 23.05
C GLU A 474 3.40 -17.98 24.03
N ILE A 475 4.38 -17.64 24.86
CA ILE A 475 4.26 -16.51 25.81
C ILE A 475 4.04 -15.20 25.05
N LEU A 476 4.83 -14.94 24.01
CA LEU A 476 4.74 -13.69 23.25
C LEU A 476 3.46 -13.57 22.45
N SER A 477 3.01 -14.64 21.80
CA SER A 477 1.77 -14.64 21.01
C SER A 477 0.53 -14.42 21.88
N PHE A 478 0.48 -15.02 23.07
CA PHE A 478 -0.65 -14.89 23.99
C PHE A 478 -0.62 -13.59 24.80
N THR A 479 0.49 -13.29 25.45
CA THR A 479 0.57 -12.14 26.37
C THR A 479 0.88 -10.82 25.67
N LYS A 480 1.51 -10.87 24.48
CA LYS A 480 2.04 -9.72 23.74
C LYS A 480 3.02 -8.86 24.56
N ILE A 481 3.57 -9.40 25.65
CA ILE A 481 4.46 -8.74 26.61
C ILE A 481 5.74 -9.56 26.74
N PHE A 482 6.88 -8.88 26.81
CA PHE A 482 8.16 -9.53 27.06
C PHE A 482 8.32 -9.69 28.58
N THR A 483 7.90 -10.85 29.10
CA THR A 483 7.95 -11.18 30.53
C THR A 483 9.35 -11.62 30.96
N GLU A 484 9.62 -11.61 32.27
CA GLU A 484 10.90 -12.11 32.82
C GLU A 484 11.15 -13.59 32.48
N GLU A 485 10.08 -14.40 32.41
CA GLU A 485 10.17 -15.80 31.97
C GLU A 485 10.59 -15.90 30.50
N ALA A 486 9.99 -15.11 29.61
CA ALA A 486 10.37 -15.07 28.20
C ALA A 486 11.81 -14.56 28.02
N GLU A 487 12.21 -13.57 28.81
CA GLU A 487 13.58 -13.04 28.80
C GLU A 487 14.60 -14.10 29.24
N THR A 488 14.31 -14.86 30.31
CA THR A 488 15.19 -15.92 30.81
C THR A 488 15.36 -17.03 29.77
N LEU A 489 14.25 -17.50 29.19
CA LEU A 489 14.26 -18.50 28.13
C LEU A 489 15.10 -18.04 26.93
N LEU A 490 14.96 -16.78 26.54
CA LEU A 490 15.71 -16.21 25.42
C LEU A 490 17.21 -16.08 25.74
N LYS A 491 17.59 -15.61 26.93
CA LYS A 491 19.00 -15.53 27.35
C LYS A 491 19.68 -16.89 27.32
N GLU A 492 19.04 -17.89 27.89
CA GLU A 492 19.56 -19.26 27.89
C GLU A 492 19.68 -19.80 26.46
N ALA A 493 18.67 -19.58 25.59
CA ALA A 493 18.74 -20.01 24.19
C ALA A 493 19.88 -19.32 23.43
N ILE A 494 20.11 -18.03 23.67
CA ILE A 494 21.21 -17.28 23.07
C ILE A 494 22.54 -17.87 23.51
N GLN A 495 22.73 -18.13 24.80
CA GLN A 495 23.98 -18.70 25.33
C GLN A 495 24.25 -20.09 24.74
N GLU A 496 23.27 -21.00 24.80
CA GLU A 496 23.36 -22.35 24.23
C GLU A 496 23.69 -22.29 22.73
N GLN A 497 23.03 -21.40 21.98
CA GLN A 497 23.25 -21.28 20.55
C GLN A 497 24.61 -20.64 20.21
N ILE A 498 25.12 -19.69 20.99
CA ILE A 498 26.47 -19.13 20.80
C ILE A 498 27.51 -20.22 20.98
N GLU A 499 27.40 -21.03 22.03
CA GLU A 499 28.33 -22.16 22.25
C GLU A 499 28.29 -23.15 21.08
N LEU A 500 27.09 -23.53 20.62
CA LEU A 500 26.93 -24.41 19.46
C LEU A 500 27.51 -23.81 18.17
N PHE A 501 27.33 -22.52 17.95
CA PHE A 501 27.80 -21.82 16.75
C PHE A 501 29.33 -21.72 16.72
N LEU A 502 29.95 -21.36 17.85
CA LEU A 502 31.42 -21.30 17.97
C LEU A 502 32.08 -22.68 17.80
N LEU A 503 31.44 -23.74 18.27
CA LEU A 503 31.92 -25.12 18.06
C LEU A 503 31.84 -25.55 16.57
N GLN A 504 30.93 -24.99 15.79
CA GLN A 504 30.81 -25.27 14.36
C GLN A 504 31.83 -24.50 13.52
N GLU A 505 32.17 -23.26 13.90
CA GLU A 505 33.19 -22.45 13.21
C GLU A 505 34.63 -22.95 13.48
N GLN A 506 34.85 -23.69 14.57
CA GLN A 506 36.15 -24.32 14.87
C GLN A 506 36.41 -25.63 14.10
N ARG A 507 35.42 -26.15 13.38
CA ARG A 507 35.53 -27.36 12.54
C ARG A 507 35.59 -26.98 11.07
#